data_AF-A0A2I0WEY3-F1
#
_entry.id   AF-A0A2I0WEY3-F1
#
_cell.length_a   1.000
_cell.length_b   1.000
_cell.length_c   1.000
_cell.angle_alpha   90.00
_cell.angle_beta   90.00
_cell.angle_gamma   90.00
#
_symmetry.space_group_name_H-M   'P 1'
#
loop_
_entity.id
_entity.type
_entity.pdbx_description
1 polymer ?
#
loop_
_entity_poly.entity_id
_entity_poly.type
_entity_poly.pdbx_seq_one_letter_code
_entity_poly.pdbx_strand_id
1 'polypeptide(L)'
;MGDQDSASSLPPSSTAITGNPNPEPVIPASLKFLITNIKNLLPHPLTTDNYAIWRTQILQQFSATGYVAHLTGDVSPPLADNQPAYTAWKLVDSTLISALFSTISPSILPYVINAYSASDVWLILERRLQSSCRSRVLQLKNELHHLQMKNLSMQQYLTQVKTIVDNIAASGSKVDPEDIILYTLNGLPAAYNSFKTYIRNSSVLADLDSLYSLLCSEEIYVNQKYSHSLAPR
;
A
#
# COMPACT_ATOMS: atom_id res chain seq x y z
N MET A 1 82.58 -6.71 48.21
CA MET A 1 81.50 -7.18 49.10
C MET A 1 80.28 -6.33 48.75
N GLY A 2 79.29 -6.79 48.00
CA GLY A 2 78.64 -8.10 48.06
C GLY A 2 77.23 -7.87 48.61
N ASP A 3 76.23 -8.47 47.94
CA ASP A 3 74.81 -8.62 48.30
C ASP A 3 73.87 -7.52 47.73
N GLN A 4 73.27 -7.71 46.54
CA GLN A 4 72.14 -8.57 46.12
C GLN A 4 70.74 -8.19 46.65
N ASP A 5 69.90 -7.83 45.66
CA ASP A 5 68.50 -8.19 45.46
C ASP A 5 67.47 -8.02 46.59
N SER A 6 66.51 -7.12 46.36
CA SER A 6 65.12 -7.54 46.16
C SER A 6 64.28 -6.45 45.53
N ALA A 7 63.72 -6.80 44.38
CA ALA A 7 62.74 -6.05 43.62
C ALA A 7 61.39 -5.97 44.37
N SER A 8 60.75 -4.80 44.31
CA SER A 8 59.30 -4.72 44.24
C SER A 8 58.89 -3.56 43.36
N SER A 9 58.40 -3.97 42.20
CA SER A 9 57.87 -3.21 41.08
C SER A 9 56.55 -2.53 41.41
N LEU A 10 56.48 -1.22 41.18
CA LEU A 10 55.25 -0.48 40.91
C LEU A 10 55.43 0.22 39.56
N PRO A 11 54.56 0.00 38.55
CA PRO A 11 54.64 0.78 37.33
C PRO A 11 53.99 2.16 37.52
N PRO A 12 54.48 3.21 36.84
CA PRO A 12 53.82 4.50 36.82
C PRO A 12 52.55 4.43 35.95
N SER A 13 51.46 4.98 36.45
CA SER A 13 50.23 5.21 35.69
C SER A 13 50.53 6.12 34.49
N SER A 14 50.67 5.52 33.31
CA SER A 14 50.74 6.25 32.05
C SER A 14 49.37 6.27 31.39
N THR A 15 48.83 7.48 31.33
CA THR A 15 47.73 7.89 30.48
C THR A 15 48.08 7.60 29.02
N ALA A 16 47.31 6.74 28.35
CA ALA A 16 47.25 6.69 26.89
C ALA A 16 45.84 6.30 26.46
N ILE A 17 44.97 7.31 26.40
CA ILE A 17 43.72 7.25 25.65
C ILE A 17 44.12 7.24 24.18
N THR A 18 44.28 6.05 23.59
CA THR A 18 44.33 5.92 22.13
C THR A 18 42.90 5.70 21.64
N GLY A 19 42.17 6.82 21.49
CA GLY A 19 40.92 6.83 20.75
C GLY A 19 41.19 6.47 19.30
N ASN A 20 40.59 5.39 18.83
CA ASN A 20 40.58 5.03 17.42
C ASN A 20 39.68 6.03 16.68
N PRO A 21 40.13 6.79 15.66
CA PRO A 21 39.36 7.89 15.09
C PRO A 21 38.43 7.48 13.93
N ASN A 22 38.06 6.20 13.83
CA ASN A 22 37.11 5.76 12.81
C ASN A 22 35.81 5.32 13.49
N PRO A 23 34.76 6.15 13.53
CA PRO A 23 33.46 5.68 13.98
C PRO A 23 32.99 4.61 13.00
N GLU A 24 32.93 3.35 13.44
CA GLU A 24 32.25 2.30 12.67
C GLU A 24 30.85 2.81 12.28
N PRO A 25 30.39 2.55 11.05
CA PRO A 25 29.07 3.02 10.62
C PRO A 25 27.99 2.34 11.47
N VAL A 26 27.44 3.06 12.43
CA VAL A 26 26.35 2.57 13.29
C VAL A 26 25.02 2.77 12.57
N ILE A 27 24.21 1.71 12.50
CA ILE A 27 22.84 1.79 11.96
C ILE A 27 22.04 2.82 12.78
N PRO A 28 21.50 3.89 12.15
CA PRO A 28 20.75 4.92 12.85
C PRO A 28 19.51 4.37 13.58
N ALA A 29 19.13 5.00 14.70
CA ALA A 29 17.99 4.55 15.50
C ALA A 29 16.65 4.58 14.73
N SER A 30 16.45 5.57 13.87
CA SER A 30 15.27 5.66 12.99
C SER A 30 15.21 4.50 11.99
N LEU A 31 16.37 4.07 11.47
CA LEU A 31 16.47 2.93 10.57
C LEU A 31 16.20 1.61 11.32
N LYS A 32 16.72 1.45 12.54
CA LYS A 32 16.41 0.31 13.41
C LYS A 32 14.91 0.25 13.72
N PHE A 33 14.29 1.38 14.04
CA PHE A 33 12.85 1.45 14.27
C PHE A 33 12.06 1.03 13.02
N LEU A 34 12.45 1.54 11.83
CA LEU A 34 11.81 1.18 10.57
C LEU A 34 11.87 -0.33 10.35
N ILE A 35 13.05 -0.94 10.35
CA ILE A 35 13.20 -2.38 10.03
C ILE A 35 12.46 -3.30 11.02
N THR A 36 12.41 -2.94 12.30
CA THR A 36 11.72 -3.74 13.31
C THR A 36 10.20 -3.65 13.17
N ASN A 37 9.68 -2.50 12.74
CA ASN A 37 8.24 -2.26 12.69
C ASN A 37 7.63 -2.41 11.30
N ILE A 38 8.42 -2.40 10.22
CA ILE A 38 7.90 -2.34 8.84
C ILE A 38 6.95 -3.50 8.51
N LYS A 39 7.23 -4.71 9.02
CA LYS A 39 6.35 -5.88 8.86
C LYS A 39 5.05 -5.77 9.65
N ASN A 40 5.07 -5.12 10.81
CA ASN A 40 3.88 -4.91 11.64
C ASN A 40 3.00 -3.79 11.07
N LEU A 41 3.64 -2.81 10.41
CA LEU A 41 2.97 -1.66 9.79
C LEU A 41 2.40 -1.98 8.40
N LEU A 42 2.87 -3.06 7.78
CA LEU A 42 2.43 -3.56 6.48
C LEU A 42 1.87 -4.99 6.64
N PRO A 43 0.60 -5.13 7.08
CA PRO A 43 0.02 -6.44 7.41
C PRO A 43 -0.08 -7.37 6.19
N HIS A 44 -0.07 -6.83 4.98
CA HIS A 44 -0.14 -7.60 3.75
C HIS A 44 1.13 -7.40 2.93
N PRO A 45 1.83 -8.49 2.54
CA PRO A 45 2.98 -8.38 1.65
C PRO A 45 2.55 -7.86 0.27
N LEU A 46 3.48 -7.21 -0.45
CA LEU A 46 3.23 -6.71 -1.79
C LEU A 46 2.81 -7.84 -2.73
N THR A 47 1.66 -7.69 -3.38
CA THR A 47 1.13 -8.50 -4.48
C THR A 47 0.83 -7.60 -5.67
N THR A 48 0.46 -8.21 -6.80
CA THR A 48 0.03 -7.46 -8.00
C THR A 48 -1.25 -6.64 -7.76
N ASP A 49 -2.07 -7.06 -6.80
CA ASP A 49 -3.39 -6.49 -6.55
C ASP A 49 -3.37 -5.33 -5.54
N ASN A 50 -2.40 -5.31 -4.63
CA ASN A 50 -2.32 -4.33 -3.55
C ASN A 50 -1.20 -3.29 -3.74
N TYR A 51 -0.53 -3.26 -4.90
CA TYR A 51 0.63 -2.40 -5.13
C TYR A 51 0.36 -0.93 -4.80
N ALA A 52 -0.81 -0.38 -5.14
CA ALA A 52 -1.10 1.03 -4.85
C ALA A 52 -1.19 1.33 -3.34
N ILE A 53 -1.82 0.45 -2.56
CA ILE A 53 -1.86 0.56 -1.10
C ILE A 53 -0.45 0.40 -0.53
N TRP A 54 0.25 -0.67 -0.92
CA TRP A 54 1.61 -0.96 -0.45
C TRP A 54 2.57 0.19 -0.75
N ARG A 55 2.53 0.74 -1.97
CA ARG A 55 3.35 1.88 -2.40
C ARG A 55 3.11 3.10 -1.50
N THR A 56 1.84 3.41 -1.24
CA THR A 56 1.45 4.54 -0.39
C THR A 56 1.96 4.36 1.03
N GLN A 57 1.80 3.16 1.61
CA GLN A 57 2.25 2.86 2.96
C GLN A 57 3.77 2.91 3.07
N ILE A 58 4.52 2.33 2.12
CA ILE A 58 5.99 2.40 2.10
C ILE A 58 6.47 3.85 2.02
N LEU A 59 5.92 4.66 1.11
CA LEU A 59 6.29 6.06 1.00
C LEU A 59 6.05 6.82 2.29
N GLN A 60 4.91 6.58 2.96
CA GLN A 60 4.61 7.20 4.25
C GLN A 60 5.61 6.80 5.34
N GLN A 61 5.95 5.50 5.44
CA GLN A 61 6.90 5.00 6.45
C GLN A 61 8.32 5.53 6.22
N PHE A 62 8.79 5.51 4.97
CA PHE A 62 10.11 6.01 4.61
C PHE A 62 10.19 7.55 4.76
N SER A 63 9.08 8.26 4.50
CA SER A 63 9.01 9.71 4.74
C SER A 63 9.05 10.03 6.23
N ALA A 64 8.29 9.29 7.06
CA ALA A 64 8.27 9.48 8.51
C ALA A 64 9.63 9.22 9.18
N THR A 65 10.47 8.38 8.56
CA THR A 65 11.79 8.02 9.07
C THR A 65 12.95 8.76 8.42
N GLY A 66 12.66 9.60 7.40
CA GLY A 66 13.66 10.41 6.69
C GLY A 66 14.43 9.68 5.59
N TYR A 67 14.03 8.47 5.19
CA TYR A 67 14.72 7.65 4.19
C TYR A 67 14.06 7.65 2.81
N VAL A 68 12.99 8.43 2.59
CA VAL A 68 12.30 8.48 1.29
C VAL A 68 13.23 8.85 0.13
N ALA A 69 14.24 9.68 0.39
CA ALA A 69 15.20 10.14 -0.60
C ALA A 69 16.12 9.00 -1.14
N HIS A 70 16.24 7.89 -0.41
CA HIS A 70 16.90 6.67 -0.90
C HIS A 70 16.02 5.87 -1.88
N LEU A 71 14.69 6.03 -1.83
CA LEU A 71 13.77 5.39 -2.77
C LEU A 71 13.66 6.20 -4.07
N THR A 72 13.59 7.53 -3.96
CA THR A 72 13.47 8.43 -5.11
C THR A 72 14.79 8.60 -5.88
N GLY A 73 15.92 8.20 -5.28
CA GLY A 73 17.24 8.35 -5.87
C GLY A 73 17.85 9.75 -5.67
N ASP A 74 17.21 10.60 -4.86
CA ASP A 74 17.70 11.95 -4.54
C ASP A 74 19.00 11.88 -3.70
N VAL A 75 19.20 10.80 -2.95
CA VAL A 75 20.48 10.51 -2.28
C VAL A 75 21.36 9.69 -3.22
N SER A 76 22.21 10.38 -3.98
CA SER A 76 23.22 9.71 -4.79
C SER A 76 24.31 9.06 -3.92
N PRO A 77 24.88 7.91 -4.35
CA PRO A 77 26.01 7.32 -3.66
C PRO A 77 27.19 8.31 -3.62
N PRO A 78 27.88 8.46 -2.48
CA PRO A 78 29.09 9.26 -2.40
C PRO A 78 30.16 8.76 -3.37
N LEU A 79 31.02 9.67 -3.84
CA LEU A 79 32.21 9.30 -4.62
C LEU A 79 33.02 8.23 -3.88
N ALA A 80 33.47 7.20 -4.59
CA ALA A 80 34.21 6.07 -4.02
C ALA A 80 35.51 6.49 -3.31
N ASP A 81 36.04 7.67 -3.64
CA ASP A 81 37.22 8.27 -3.01
C ASP A 81 36.96 8.66 -1.54
N ASN A 82 35.69 8.86 -1.16
CA ASN A 82 35.28 9.07 0.23
C ASN A 82 34.75 7.76 0.85
N GLN A 83 35.68 6.82 1.07
CA GLN A 83 35.41 5.49 1.63
C GLN A 83 34.48 5.48 2.86
N PRO A 84 34.68 6.28 3.93
CA PRO A 84 33.82 6.21 5.11
C PRO A 84 32.38 6.64 4.82
N ALA A 85 32.18 7.68 3.99
CA ALA A 85 30.86 8.12 3.59
C ALA A 85 30.16 7.09 2.69
N TYR A 86 30.90 6.48 1.75
CA TYR A 86 30.38 5.43 0.88
C TYR A 86 29.96 4.18 1.68
N THR A 87 30.77 3.73 2.64
CA THR A 87 30.42 2.58 3.50
C THR A 87 29.18 2.87 4.35
N ALA A 88 29.06 4.08 4.92
CA ALA A 88 27.89 4.48 5.69
C ALA A 88 26.62 4.53 4.83
N TRP A 89 26.69 5.13 3.63
CA TRP A 89 25.58 5.13 2.68
C TRP A 89 25.18 3.71 2.28
N LYS A 90 26.17 2.84 1.97
CA LYS A 90 25.90 1.47 1.52
C LYS A 90 25.28 0.62 2.62
N LEU A 91 25.65 0.85 3.87
CA LEU A 91 25.03 0.20 5.01
C LEU A 91 23.54 0.58 5.13
N VAL A 92 23.23 1.86 5.01
CA VAL A 92 21.84 2.35 5.02
C VAL A 92 21.05 1.76 3.85
N ASP A 93 21.55 1.92 2.63
CA ASP A 93 20.93 1.41 1.40
C ASP A 93 20.67 -0.10 1.46
N SER A 94 21.65 -0.91 1.86
CA SER A 94 21.49 -2.36 1.99
C SER A 94 20.46 -2.76 3.05
N THR A 95 20.39 -1.99 4.15
CA THR A 95 19.39 -2.20 5.20
C THR A 95 17.98 -1.89 4.70
N LEU A 96 17.82 -0.83 3.90
CA LEU A 96 16.55 -0.47 3.28
C LEU A 96 16.11 -1.51 2.24
N ILE A 97 17.03 -2.05 1.44
CA ILE A 97 16.74 -3.17 0.52
C ILE A 97 16.21 -4.38 1.30
N SER A 98 16.88 -4.75 2.40
CA SER A 98 16.44 -5.85 3.27
C SER A 98 15.03 -5.59 3.82
N ALA A 99 14.77 -4.37 4.28
CA ALA A 99 13.45 -3.95 4.76
C ALA A 99 12.39 -4.09 3.65
N LEU A 100 12.67 -3.60 2.43
CA LEU A 100 11.77 -3.73 1.28
C LEU A 100 11.50 -5.19 0.95
N PHE A 101 12.52 -6.03 0.79
CA PHE A 101 12.36 -7.45 0.50
C PHE A 101 11.51 -8.17 1.53
N SER A 102 11.61 -7.76 2.79
CA SER A 102 10.81 -8.30 3.89
C SER A 102 9.30 -8.02 3.79
N THR A 103 8.91 -7.05 2.95
CA THR A 103 7.53 -6.64 2.70
C THR A 103 7.00 -7.13 1.35
N ILE A 104 7.83 -7.80 0.55
CA ILE A 104 7.48 -8.25 -0.80
C ILE A 104 7.08 -9.72 -0.76
N SER A 105 5.99 -10.09 -1.45
CA SER A 105 5.60 -11.50 -1.54
C SER A 105 6.62 -12.33 -2.33
N PRO A 106 6.75 -13.64 -2.03
CA PRO A 106 7.68 -14.53 -2.75
C PRO A 106 7.48 -14.57 -4.27
N SER A 107 6.27 -14.29 -4.77
CA SER A 107 5.97 -14.26 -6.21
C SER A 107 6.56 -13.03 -6.92
N ILE A 108 6.87 -11.96 -6.20
CA ILE A 108 7.40 -10.71 -6.75
C ILE A 108 8.92 -10.56 -6.50
N LEU A 109 9.45 -11.19 -5.46
CA LEU A 109 10.89 -11.16 -5.14
C LEU A 109 11.84 -11.48 -6.30
N PRO A 110 11.57 -12.47 -7.18
CA PRO A 110 12.46 -12.78 -8.31
C PRO A 110 12.70 -11.60 -9.27
N TYR A 111 11.78 -10.63 -9.32
CA TYR A 111 11.92 -9.47 -10.20
C TYR A 111 12.90 -8.42 -9.68
N VAL A 112 13.14 -8.38 -8.36
CA VAL A 112 13.93 -7.33 -7.69
C VAL A 112 15.24 -7.84 -7.10
N ILE A 113 15.48 -9.15 -7.11
CA ILE A 113 16.63 -9.78 -6.45
C ILE A 113 18.00 -9.30 -6.97
N ASN A 114 18.06 -8.84 -8.22
CA ASN A 114 19.29 -8.35 -8.85
C ASN A 114 19.45 -6.81 -8.79
N ALA A 115 18.63 -6.13 -7.98
CA ALA A 115 18.72 -4.68 -7.82
C ALA A 115 19.96 -4.29 -7.00
N TYR A 116 20.62 -3.20 -7.38
CA TYR A 116 21.87 -2.75 -6.75
C TYR A 116 21.66 -1.75 -5.61
N SER A 117 20.54 -1.04 -5.63
CA SER A 117 20.15 0.01 -4.68
C SER A 117 18.67 -0.09 -4.29
N ALA A 118 18.28 0.54 -3.17
CA ALA A 118 16.88 0.66 -2.78
C ALA A 118 16.05 1.40 -3.84
N SER A 119 16.63 2.41 -4.51
CA SER A 119 16.02 3.10 -5.64
C SER A 119 15.79 2.19 -6.84
N ASP A 120 16.71 1.27 -7.14
CA ASP A 120 16.53 0.30 -8.24
C ASP A 120 15.37 -0.65 -7.93
N VAL A 121 15.30 -1.18 -6.70
CA VAL A 121 14.17 -2.00 -6.25
C VAL A 121 12.86 -1.25 -6.47
N TRP A 122 12.80 -0.01 -5.99
CA TRP A 122 11.62 0.85 -6.11
C TRP A 122 11.18 1.05 -7.56
N LEU A 123 12.12 1.41 -8.44
CA LEU A 123 11.85 1.68 -9.85
C LEU A 123 11.43 0.44 -10.63
N ILE A 124 12.04 -0.72 -10.35
CA ILE A 124 11.65 -2.00 -10.95
C ILE A 124 10.20 -2.33 -10.59
N LEU A 125 9.84 -2.22 -9.29
CA LEU A 125 8.48 -2.47 -8.83
C LEU A 125 7.49 -1.50 -9.47
N GLU A 126 7.83 -0.22 -9.53
CA GLU A 126 6.98 0.80 -10.15
C GLU A 126 6.73 0.51 -11.63
N ARG A 127 7.78 0.23 -12.40
CA ARG A 127 7.64 -0.09 -13.83
C ARG A 127 6.80 -1.33 -14.08
N ARG A 128 6.96 -2.36 -13.24
CA ARG A 128 6.29 -3.66 -13.43
C ARG A 128 4.84 -3.66 -12.95
N LEU A 129 4.58 -3.07 -11.80
CA LEU A 129 3.28 -3.18 -11.12
C LEU A 129 2.35 -2.01 -11.43
N GLN A 130 2.87 -0.85 -11.85
CA GLN A 130 2.03 0.28 -12.26
C GLN A 130 1.18 -0.03 -13.49
N SER A 131 1.73 -0.74 -14.48
CA SER A 131 0.97 -1.17 -15.66
C SER A 131 -0.14 -2.17 -15.29
N SER A 132 0.17 -3.11 -14.38
CA SER A 132 -0.79 -4.05 -13.81
C SER A 132 -1.93 -3.33 -13.08
N CYS A 133 -1.62 -2.34 -12.23
CA CYS A 133 -2.64 -1.54 -11.56
C CYS A 133 -3.54 -0.80 -12.56
N ARG A 134 -2.97 -0.18 -13.60
CA ARG A 134 -3.79 0.50 -14.63
C ARG A 134 -4.71 -0.47 -15.35
N SER A 135 -4.21 -1.64 -15.75
CA SER A 135 -5.01 -2.69 -16.38
C SER A 135 -6.14 -3.18 -15.44
N ARG A 136 -5.81 -3.42 -14.17
CA ARG A 136 -6.75 -3.85 -13.13
C ARG A 136 -7.86 -2.82 -12.91
N VAL A 137 -7.51 -1.53 -12.84
CA VAL A 137 -8.49 -0.43 -12.73
C VAL A 137 -9.44 -0.42 -13.92
N LEU A 138 -8.93 -0.57 -15.15
CA LEU A 138 -9.77 -0.64 -16.34
C LEU A 138 -10.70 -1.84 -16.32
N GLN A 139 -10.20 -3.01 -15.92
CA GLN A 139 -11.01 -4.22 -15.76
C GLN A 139 -12.12 -4.02 -14.73
N LEU A 140 -11.81 -3.45 -13.57
CA LEU A 140 -12.79 -3.19 -12.50
C LEU A 140 -13.85 -2.16 -12.93
N LYS A 141 -13.45 -1.08 -13.61
CA LYS A 141 -14.39 -0.10 -14.15
C LYS A 141 -15.32 -0.74 -15.18
N ASN A 142 -14.78 -1.64 -16.01
CA ASN A 142 -15.57 -2.39 -16.97
C ASN A 142 -16.55 -3.36 -16.27
N GLU A 143 -16.10 -4.02 -15.21
CA GLU A 143 -16.92 -4.89 -14.37
C GLU A 143 -18.06 -4.11 -13.71
N LEU A 144 -17.77 -2.94 -13.13
CA LEU A 144 -18.75 -2.04 -12.54
C LEU A 144 -19.80 -1.59 -13.56
N HIS A 145 -19.36 -1.17 -14.75
CA HIS A 145 -20.24 -0.71 -15.83
C HIS A 145 -21.22 -1.80 -16.30
N HIS A 146 -20.78 -3.05 -16.31
CA HIS A 146 -21.57 -4.19 -16.79
C HIS A 146 -22.21 -5.01 -15.66
N LEU A 147 -22.11 -4.55 -14.41
CA LEU A 147 -22.70 -5.25 -13.28
C LEU A 147 -24.23 -5.20 -13.39
N GLN A 148 -24.87 -6.37 -13.29
CA GLN A 148 -26.32 -6.51 -13.41
C GLN A 148 -26.86 -7.24 -12.17
N MET A 149 -27.95 -6.76 -11.60
CA MET A 149 -28.59 -7.36 -10.42
C MET A 149 -29.03 -8.81 -10.67
N LYS A 150 -29.56 -9.10 -11.86
CA LYS A 150 -30.03 -10.45 -12.27
C LYS A 150 -30.95 -11.08 -11.21
N ASN A 151 -30.50 -12.16 -10.57
CA ASN A 151 -31.25 -12.93 -9.57
C ASN A 151 -30.80 -12.64 -8.12
N LEU A 152 -29.97 -11.62 -7.91
CA LEU A 152 -29.49 -11.21 -6.60
C LEU A 152 -30.57 -10.39 -5.88
N SER A 153 -30.59 -10.42 -4.54
CA SER A 153 -31.30 -9.40 -3.77
C SER A 153 -30.62 -8.04 -3.94
N MET A 154 -31.35 -6.96 -3.65
CA MET A 154 -30.80 -5.60 -3.72
C MET A 154 -29.57 -5.47 -2.82
N GLN A 155 -29.63 -6.01 -1.60
CA GLN A 155 -28.50 -5.97 -0.67
C GLN A 155 -27.26 -6.71 -1.22
N GLN A 156 -27.45 -7.88 -1.83
CA GLN A 156 -26.36 -8.63 -2.45
C GLN A 156 -25.76 -7.86 -3.64
N TYR A 157 -26.61 -7.26 -4.47
CA TYR A 157 -26.19 -6.44 -5.60
C TYR A 157 -25.37 -5.21 -5.16
N LEU A 158 -25.87 -4.46 -4.17
CA LEU A 158 -25.17 -3.30 -3.61
C LEU A 158 -23.84 -3.70 -2.95
N THR A 159 -23.77 -4.87 -2.32
CA THR A 159 -22.52 -5.41 -1.78
C THR A 159 -21.49 -5.67 -2.88
N GLN A 160 -21.92 -6.18 -4.05
CA GLN A 160 -21.03 -6.36 -5.20
C GLN A 160 -20.55 -5.02 -5.78
N VAL A 161 -21.45 -4.05 -5.94
CA VAL A 161 -21.10 -2.68 -6.35
C VAL A 161 -20.01 -2.12 -5.43
N LYS A 162 -20.25 -2.16 -4.11
CA LYS A 162 -19.32 -1.67 -3.10
C LYS A 162 -17.96 -2.40 -3.17
N THR A 163 -17.98 -3.72 -3.32
CA THR A 163 -16.75 -4.53 -3.42
C THR A 163 -15.91 -4.11 -4.62
N ILE A 164 -16.53 -3.88 -5.78
CA ILE A 164 -15.81 -3.43 -6.99
C ILE A 164 -15.26 -2.02 -6.78
N VAL A 165 -16.03 -1.09 -6.21
CA VAL A 165 -15.59 0.28 -5.89
C VAL A 165 -14.41 0.26 -4.91
N ASP A 166 -14.49 -0.53 -3.84
CA ASP A 166 -13.43 -0.70 -2.85
C ASP A 166 -12.15 -1.27 -3.50
N ASN A 167 -12.28 -2.22 -4.44
CA ASN A 167 -11.16 -2.75 -5.20
C ASN A 167 -10.52 -1.72 -6.15
N ILE A 168 -11.30 -0.80 -6.72
CA ILE A 168 -10.79 0.32 -7.54
C ILE A 168 -9.99 1.27 -6.65
N ALA A 169 -10.52 1.60 -5.46
CA ALA A 169 -9.83 2.39 -4.44
C ALA A 169 -8.52 1.74 -4.01
N ALA A 170 -8.53 0.43 -3.74
CA ALA A 170 -7.35 -0.36 -3.40
C ALA A 170 -6.30 -0.39 -4.52
N SER A 171 -6.72 -0.24 -5.78
CA SER A 171 -5.83 -0.15 -6.94
C SER A 171 -5.30 1.26 -7.18
N GLY A 172 -5.61 2.22 -6.30
CA GLY A 172 -5.11 3.61 -6.37
C GLY A 172 -5.92 4.53 -7.28
N SER A 173 -7.14 4.15 -7.64
CA SER A 173 -8.05 4.98 -8.44
C SER A 173 -9.33 5.28 -7.66
N LYS A 174 -10.05 6.32 -8.06
CA LYS A 174 -11.40 6.61 -7.55
C LYS A 174 -12.43 6.56 -8.67
N VAL A 175 -13.68 6.37 -8.30
CA VAL A 175 -14.86 6.50 -9.17
C VAL A 175 -15.69 7.65 -8.61
N ASP A 176 -16.24 8.48 -9.49
CA ASP A 176 -17.10 9.57 -9.06
C ASP A 176 -18.38 9.00 -8.42
N PRO A 177 -18.89 9.56 -7.30
CA PRO A 177 -20.16 9.14 -6.74
C PRO A 177 -21.31 9.16 -7.77
N GLU A 178 -21.36 10.14 -8.67
CA GLU A 178 -22.38 10.21 -9.73
C GLU A 178 -22.26 9.03 -10.71
N ASP A 179 -21.04 8.63 -11.06
CA ASP A 179 -20.79 7.45 -11.90
C ASP A 179 -21.23 6.16 -11.18
N ILE A 180 -20.95 6.05 -9.86
CA ILE A 180 -21.39 4.89 -9.06
C ILE A 180 -22.93 4.81 -9.07
N ILE A 181 -23.62 5.94 -8.88
CA ILE A 181 -25.09 6.01 -8.96
C ILE A 181 -25.56 5.56 -10.35
N LEU A 182 -24.98 6.14 -11.42
CA LEU A 182 -25.34 5.84 -12.80
C LEU A 182 -25.20 4.35 -13.12
N TYR A 183 -24.06 3.75 -12.80
CA TYR A 183 -23.79 2.33 -13.08
C TYR A 183 -24.69 1.42 -12.24
N THR A 184 -24.93 1.77 -10.98
CA THR A 184 -25.88 1.04 -10.12
C THR A 184 -27.28 1.04 -10.72
N LEU A 185 -27.79 2.20 -11.16
CA LEU A 185 -29.13 2.29 -11.77
C LEU A 185 -29.24 1.55 -13.11
N ASN A 186 -28.16 1.52 -13.89
CA ASN A 186 -28.12 0.83 -15.18
C ASN A 186 -28.11 -0.71 -15.03
N GLY A 187 -27.62 -1.24 -13.91
CA GLY A 187 -27.64 -2.67 -13.61
C GLY A 187 -28.97 -3.21 -13.05
N LEU A 188 -29.93 -2.33 -12.76
CA LEU A 188 -31.22 -2.72 -12.20
C LEU A 188 -32.19 -3.27 -13.27
N PRO A 189 -33.06 -4.24 -12.93
CA PRO A 189 -34.09 -4.76 -13.82
C PRO A 189 -35.12 -3.70 -14.24
N ALA A 190 -35.93 -4.01 -15.26
CA ALA A 190 -37.00 -3.14 -15.73
C ALA A 190 -38.08 -2.84 -14.67
N ALA A 191 -38.23 -3.71 -13.67
CA ALA A 191 -39.14 -3.52 -12.54
C ALA A 191 -38.89 -2.20 -11.78
N TYR A 192 -37.64 -1.71 -11.79
CA TYR A 192 -37.22 -0.50 -11.09
C TYR A 192 -37.26 0.76 -11.98
N ASN A 193 -37.81 0.71 -13.20
CA ASN A 193 -37.75 1.84 -14.14
C ASN A 193 -38.41 3.13 -13.60
N SER A 194 -39.50 3.01 -12.83
CA SER A 194 -40.12 4.16 -12.16
C SER A 194 -39.16 4.81 -11.17
N PHE A 195 -38.48 3.99 -10.36
CA PHE A 195 -37.45 4.45 -9.44
C PHE A 195 -36.28 5.11 -10.17
N LYS A 196 -35.74 4.48 -11.23
CA LYS A 196 -34.66 5.09 -12.05
C LYS A 196 -35.05 6.47 -12.57
N THR A 197 -36.29 6.64 -13.01
CA THR A 197 -36.81 7.91 -13.54
C THR A 197 -36.93 8.95 -12.43
N TYR A 198 -37.42 8.56 -11.25
CA TYR A 198 -37.46 9.42 -10.07
C TYR A 198 -36.06 9.93 -9.69
N ILE A 199 -35.08 9.02 -9.59
CA ILE A 199 -33.70 9.38 -9.21
C ILE A 199 -33.06 10.31 -10.25
N ARG A 200 -33.22 10.03 -11.56
CA ARG A 200 -32.64 10.87 -12.63
C ARG A 200 -33.19 12.29 -12.69
N ASN A 201 -34.44 12.49 -12.27
CA ASN A 201 -35.08 13.81 -12.23
C ASN A 201 -34.95 14.47 -10.84
N SER A 202 -34.48 13.74 -9.84
CA SER A 202 -34.28 14.28 -8.50
C SER A 202 -32.98 15.08 -8.47
N SER A 203 -33.09 16.40 -8.31
CA SER A 203 -31.96 17.31 -8.15
C SER A 203 -31.25 17.20 -6.78
N VAL A 204 -31.63 16.24 -5.93
CA VAL A 204 -31.31 16.20 -4.49
C VAL A 204 -30.27 15.12 -4.13
N LEU A 205 -29.97 14.17 -5.02
CA LEU A 205 -29.18 13.00 -4.62
C LEU A 205 -27.69 13.17 -4.92
N ALA A 206 -26.94 13.62 -3.90
CA ALA A 206 -25.48 13.61 -3.90
C ALA A 206 -24.89 12.56 -2.94
N ASP A 207 -25.73 11.75 -2.28
CA ASP A 207 -25.28 10.80 -1.25
C ASP A 207 -25.61 9.34 -1.60
N LEU A 208 -24.57 8.49 -1.60
CA LEU A 208 -24.65 7.06 -1.92
C LEU A 208 -25.40 6.28 -0.85
N ASP A 209 -25.23 6.64 0.42
CA ASP A 209 -25.87 5.91 1.53
C ASP A 209 -27.38 6.09 1.48
N SER A 210 -27.83 7.31 1.18
CA SER A 210 -29.25 7.63 0.94
C SER A 210 -29.82 6.83 -0.25
N LEU A 211 -29.08 6.71 -1.36
CA LEU A 211 -29.51 5.90 -2.51
C LEU A 211 -29.65 4.42 -2.12
N TYR A 212 -28.69 3.86 -1.40
CA TYR A 212 -28.71 2.45 -0.99
C TYR A 212 -29.90 2.14 -0.09
N SER A 213 -30.22 3.03 0.85
CA SER A 213 -31.41 2.91 1.69
C SER A 213 -32.72 2.91 0.88
N LEU A 214 -32.83 3.84 -0.06
CA LEU A 214 -34.00 3.95 -0.94
C LEU A 214 -34.17 2.72 -1.83
N LEU A 215 -33.08 2.20 -2.39
CA LEU A 215 -33.09 0.99 -3.23
C LEU A 215 -33.58 -0.25 -2.46
N CYS A 216 -33.15 -0.42 -1.21
CA CYS A 216 -33.62 -1.52 -0.35
C CYS A 216 -35.11 -1.38 -0.03
N SER A 217 -35.61 -0.15 0.16
CA SER A 217 -37.04 0.10 0.39
C SER A 217 -37.87 -0.17 -0.87
N GLU A 218 -37.36 0.21 -2.04
CA GLU A 218 -38.02 -0.06 -3.32
C GLU A 218 -38.11 -1.57 -3.62
N GLU A 219 -37.12 -2.38 -3.22
CA GLU A 219 -37.18 -3.83 -3.35
C GLU A 219 -38.39 -4.43 -2.62
N ILE A 220 -38.73 -3.92 -1.43
CA ILE A 220 -39.92 -4.37 -0.68
C ILE A 220 -41.19 -4.08 -1.49
N TYR A 221 -41.31 -2.87 -2.05
CA TYR A 221 -42.47 -2.47 -2.86
C TYR A 221 -42.60 -3.30 -4.14
N VAL A 222 -41.48 -3.51 -4.85
CA VAL A 222 -41.44 -4.33 -6.07
C VAL A 222 -41.86 -5.77 -5.77
N ASN A 223 -41.35 -6.37 -4.71
CA ASN A 223 -41.70 -7.73 -4.31
C ASN A 223 -43.18 -7.89 -3.93
N GLN A 224 -43.78 -6.91 -3.24
CA GLN A 224 -45.21 -6.89 -2.93
C GLN A 224 -46.07 -6.80 -4.19
N LYS A 225 -45.64 -6.02 -5.19
CA LYS A 225 -46.35 -5.90 -6.47
C LYS A 225 -46.32 -7.20 -7.27
N TYR A 226 -45.17 -7.90 -7.26
CA TYR A 226 -45.03 -9.21 -7.90
C TYR A 226 -45.90 -10.28 -7.23
N SER A 227 -45.92 -10.35 -5.90
CA SER A 227 -46.77 -11.31 -5.18
C SER A 227 -48.26 -11.09 -5.43
N HIS A 228 -48.70 -9.83 -5.54
CA HIS A 228 -50.10 -9.50 -5.84
C HIS A 228 -50.50 -9.80 -7.29
N SER A 229 -49.54 -9.83 -8.22
CA SER A 229 -49.77 -10.18 -9.65
C SER A 229 -49.91 -11.68 -9.92
N LEU A 230 -49.42 -12.53 -9.00
CA LEU A 230 -49.46 -13.99 -9.10
C LEU A 230 -50.66 -14.63 -8.38
N ALA A 231 -51.50 -13.84 -7.70
CA ALA A 231 -52.72 -14.34 -7.07
C ALA A 231 -53.78 -14.68 -8.16
N PRO A 232 -54.35 -15.90 -8.17
CA PRO A 232 -55.37 -16.27 -9.14
C PRO A 232 -56.64 -15.44 -8.91
N ARG A 233 -57.24 -14.96 -10.01
CA ARG A 233 -58.57 -14.37 -10.05
C ARG A 233 -59.64 -15.43 -9.85
#